data_AF-A0A967WD20-F1
#
_entry.id   AF-A0A967WD20-F1
#
_cell.length_a   1.000
_cell.length_b   1.000
_cell.length_c   1.000
_cell.angle_alpha   90.00
_cell.angle_beta   90.00
_cell.angle_gamma   90.00
#
_symmetry.space_group_name_H-M   'P 1'
#
loop_
_entity.id
_entity.type
_entity.pdbx_description
1 polymer ?
#
loop_
_entity_poly.entity_id
_entity_poly.type
_entity_poly.pdbx_seq_one_letter_code
_entity_poly.pdbx_strand_id
1 'polypeptide(L)'
;MLGWEYCLITCTPMSGLDDSGIRLLYQMVTPEDSMHLEIHSDDPSPLAAIGRLLNELGADGWELVTYDTTTNRGVFKRPTP
;
A
#
# COMPACT_ATOMS: atom_id res chain seq x y z
N MET A 1 -13.33 23.22 -2.74
CA MET A 1 -12.37 22.54 -3.63
C MET A 1 -12.33 21.09 -3.16
N LEU A 2 -12.52 20.12 -4.04
CA LEU A 2 -12.25 18.72 -3.71
C LEU A 2 -10.75 18.59 -3.47
N GLY A 3 -10.36 18.17 -2.26
CA GLY A 3 -8.99 17.78 -1.95
C GLY A 3 -8.67 16.43 -2.58
N TRP A 4 -7.39 16.08 -2.65
CA TRP A 4 -6.94 14.76 -3.08
C TRP A 4 -6.12 14.14 -1.97
N GLU A 5 -6.37 12.86 -1.70
CA GLU A 5 -5.49 12.03 -0.88
C GLU A 5 -4.59 11.23 -1.80
N TYR A 6 -3.34 11.03 -1.39
CA TYR A 6 -2.36 10.25 -2.13
C TYR A 6 -1.86 9.09 -1.25
N CYS A 7 -1.93 7.87 -1.75
CA CYS A 7 -1.31 6.71 -1.10
C CYS A 7 0.00 6.41 -1.81
N LEU A 8 1.11 6.56 -1.09
CA LEU A 8 2.45 6.25 -1.57
C LEU A 8 2.84 4.87 -1.05
N ILE A 9 2.66 3.86 -1.90
CA ILE A 9 3.06 2.51 -1.56
C ILE A 9 4.57 2.41 -1.79
N THR A 10 5.34 2.29 -0.71
CA THR A 10 6.71 1.77 -0.75
C THR A 10 6.70 0.39 -0.14
N CYS A 11 6.18 -0.58 -0.88
CA CYS A 11 6.05 -1.93 -0.37
C CYS A 11 7.43 -2.59 -0.35
N THR A 12 8.11 -2.45 0.78
CA THR A 12 9.32 -3.23 1.09
C THR A 12 8.85 -4.44 1.87
N PRO A 13 8.86 -5.66 1.28
CA PRO A 13 8.50 -6.84 2.02
C PRO A 13 9.55 -7.05 3.10
N MET A 14 9.17 -6.83 4.35
CA MET A 14 9.97 -7.29 5.48
C MET A 14 9.62 -8.76 5.62
N SER A 15 10.48 -9.64 5.10
CA SER A 15 10.35 -11.07 5.35
C SER A 15 10.39 -11.28 6.86
N GLY A 16 9.26 -11.65 7.46
CA GLY A 16 9.27 -12.32 8.75
C GLY A 16 9.99 -13.63 8.56
N LEU A 17 11.31 -13.61 8.77
CA LEU A 17 12.15 -14.82 8.80
C LEU A 17 11.90 -15.62 10.09
N ASP A 18 11.09 -15.08 10.98
CA ASP A 18 10.44 -15.68 12.15
C ASP A 18 9.01 -16.14 11.78
N ASP A 19 8.46 -17.11 12.50
CA ASP A 19 7.19 -17.84 12.25
C ASP A 19 5.90 -16.97 12.22
N SER A 20 6.03 -15.66 12.00
CA SER A 20 5.05 -14.58 12.15
C SER A 20 4.48 -14.02 10.84
N GLY A 21 4.83 -14.57 9.68
CA GLY A 21 4.23 -14.19 8.38
C GLY A 21 4.91 -13.00 7.67
N ILE A 22 4.24 -12.45 6.66
CA ILE A 22 4.76 -11.40 5.77
C ILE A 22 4.33 -10.02 6.28
N ARG A 23 5.28 -9.09 6.37
CA ARG A 23 5.01 -7.69 6.72
C ARG A 23 5.20 -6.78 5.53
N LEU A 24 4.20 -5.96 5.26
CA LEU A 24 4.24 -4.91 4.25
C LEU A 24 4.13 -3.55 4.92
N LEU A 25 5.06 -2.66 4.59
CA LEU A 25 5.03 -1.26 5.02
C LEU A 25 4.62 -0.38 3.84
N TYR A 26 3.75 0.61 4.08
CA TYR A 26 3.37 1.61 3.09
C TYR A 26 3.05 2.95 3.75
N GLN A 27 3.02 4.03 2.97
CA GLN A 27 2.78 5.38 3.47
C GLN A 27 1.49 5.94 2.86
N MET A 28 0.61 6.47 3.70
CA MET A 28 -0.53 7.25 3.26
C MET A 28 -0.24 8.73 3.50
N VAL A 29 -0.40 9.54 2.45
CA VAL A 29 -0.15 10.98 2.46
C VAL A 29 -1.47 11.70 2.21
N THR A 30 -1.96 12.37 3.23
CA THR A 30 -3.13 13.25 3.16
C THR A 30 -2.66 14.70 3.00
N PRO A 31 -3.55 15.63 2.65
CA PRO A 31 -3.20 17.06 2.64
C PRO A 31 -2.70 17.60 4.00
N GLU A 32 -3.08 16.95 5.10
CA GLU A 32 -2.84 17.44 6.46
C GLU A 32 -1.69 16.70 7.17
N ASP A 33 -1.46 15.43 6.81
CA ASP A 33 -0.51 14.55 7.50
C ASP A 33 -0.01 13.40 6.60
N SER A 34 1.08 12.75 7.01
CA SER A 34 1.53 11.49 6.45
C SER A 34 1.63 10.40 7.53
N MET A 35 0.98 9.26 7.30
CA MET A 35 1.02 8.12 8.20
C MET A 35 1.74 6.93 7.57
N HIS A 36 2.52 6.22 8.37
CA HIS A 36 3.08 4.92 8.00
C HIS A 36 2.12 3.83 8.47
N LEU A 37 1.84 2.88 7.59
CA LEU A 37 0.94 1.76 7.84
C LEU A 37 1.72 0.46 7.64
N GLU A 38 1.44 -0.49 8.52
CA GLU A 38 2.02 -1.84 8.49
C GLU A 38 0.88 -2.85 8.38
N ILE A 39 0.96 -3.73 7.38
CA ILE A 39 0.06 -4.86 7.20
C ILE A 39 0.83 -6.13 7.49
N HIS A 40 0.25 -6.95 8.36
CA HIS A 40 0.63 -8.34 8.55
C HIS A 40 -0.23 -9.20 7.64
N SER A 41 0.39 -10.09 6.87
CA SER A 41 -0.29 -11.04 6.01
C SER A 41 0.24 -12.45 6.21
N ASP A 42 -0.67 -13.41 6.31
CA ASP A 42 -0.39 -14.85 6.31
C ASP A 42 -0.20 -15.40 4.87
N ASP A 43 -0.17 -14.52 3.87
CA ASP A 43 -0.01 -14.91 2.47
C ASP A 43 1.31 -15.69 2.25
N PRO A 44 1.32 -16.66 1.33
CA PRO A 44 2.47 -17.55 1.13
C PRO A 44 3.66 -16.86 0.46
N SER A 45 3.49 -15.63 -0.06
CA SER A 45 4.57 -14.88 -0.71
C SER A 45 4.33 -13.37 -0.66
N PRO A 46 5.41 -12.55 -0.70
CA PRO A 46 5.29 -11.09 -0.72
C PRO A 46 4.42 -10.55 -1.85
N LEU A 47 4.50 -11.18 -3.03
CA LEU A 47 3.71 -10.78 -4.19
C LEU A 47 2.21 -10.99 -3.98
N ALA A 48 1.82 -12.08 -3.30
CA ALA A 48 0.43 -12.33 -2.97
C ALA A 48 -0.10 -11.28 -1.97
N ALA A 49 0.68 -10.97 -0.93
CA ALA A 49 0.34 -9.92 0.03
C ALA A 49 0.19 -8.54 -0.63
N ILE A 50 1.13 -8.19 -1.55
CA ILE A 50 1.05 -6.96 -2.34
C ILE A 50 -0.23 -6.95 -3.18
N GLY A 51 -0.50 -8.02 -3.93
CA GLY A 51 -1.69 -8.12 -4.77
C GLY A 51 -2.98 -7.94 -3.99
N ARG A 52 -3.06 -8.48 -2.77
CA ARG A 52 -4.19 -8.27 -1.86
C ARG A 52 -4.36 -6.81 -1.46
N LEU A 53 -3.28 -6.16 -1.01
CA LEU A 53 -3.29 -4.73 -0.67
C LEU A 53 -3.76 -3.87 -1.85
N LEU A 54 -3.27 -4.16 -3.07
CA LEU A 54 -3.69 -3.43 -4.26
C LEU A 54 -5.19 -3.59 -4.55
N ASN A 55 -5.74 -4.79 -4.33
CA ASN A 55 -7.17 -5.05 -4.48
C ASN A 55 -8.00 -4.33 -3.40
N GLU A 56 -7.55 -4.29 -2.15
CA GLU A 56 -8.21 -3.58 -1.05
C GLU A 56 -8.26 -2.07 -1.33
N LEU A 57 -7.15 -1.48 -1.76
CA LEU A 57 -7.12 -0.07 -2.17
C LEU A 57 -8.09 0.20 -3.34
N GLY A 58 -8.13 -0.68 -4.33
CA GLY A 58 -9.10 -0.56 -5.43
C GLY A 58 -10.56 -0.63 -4.95
N ALA A 59 -10.87 -1.51 -3.99
CA ALA A 59 -12.20 -1.63 -3.40
C ALA A 59 -12.58 -0.38 -2.57
N ASP A 60 -11.59 0.25 -1.93
CA ASP A 60 -11.73 1.50 -1.17
C ASP A 60 -11.78 2.76 -2.06
N GLY A 61 -11.86 2.60 -3.39
CA GLY A 61 -12.01 3.69 -4.34
C GLY A 61 -10.71 4.41 -4.68
N TRP A 62 -9.54 3.83 -4.35
CA TRP A 62 -8.26 4.39 -4.77
C TRP A 62 -7.99 4.09 -6.25
N GLU A 63 -7.64 5.14 -6.99
CA GLU A 63 -7.22 5.05 -8.38
C GLU A 63 -5.70 4.88 -8.46
N LEU A 64 -5.25 3.86 -9.20
CA LEU A 64 -3.82 3.68 -9.50
C LEU A 64 -3.35 4.77 -10.48
N VAL A 65 -2.33 5.53 -10.07
CA VAL A 65 -1.68 6.53 -10.93
C VAL A 65 -0.49 5.91 -11.65
N THR A 66 0.39 5.24 -10.91
CA THR A 66 1.58 4.56 -11.45
C THR A 66 2.06 3.48 -10.49
N TYR A 67 2.64 2.41 -11.03
CA TYR A 67 3.26 1.34 -10.25
C TYR A 67 4.53 0.85 -10.95
N ASP A 68 5.65 0.86 -10.21
CA ASP A 68 6.90 0.24 -10.60
C ASP A 68 7.01 -1.14 -9.95
N THR A 69 6.88 -2.18 -10.77
CA THR A 69 6.99 -3.58 -10.35
C THR A 69 8.41 -3.99 -10.01
N THR A 70 9.42 -3.26 -10.47
CA THR A 70 10.84 -3.54 -10.18
C THR A 70 11.16 -3.23 -8.72
N THR A 71 10.58 -2.14 -8.20
CA THR A 71 10.83 -1.66 -6.83
C THR A 71 9.63 -1.84 -5.90
N ASN A 72 8.51 -2.39 -6.39
CA ASN A 72 7.22 -2.51 -5.68
C ASN A 72 6.75 -1.17 -5.09
N ARG A 73 6.83 -0.13 -5.90
CA ARG A 73 6.44 1.23 -5.52
C ARG A 73 5.24 1.68 -6.34
N GLY A 74 4.26 2.29 -5.68
CA GLY A 74 3.04 2.75 -6.33
C GLY A 74 2.57 4.09 -5.81
N VAL A 75 1.87 4.83 -6.67
CA VAL A 75 1.14 6.03 -6.28
C VAL A 75 -0.33 5.80 -6.62
N PHE A 76 -1.19 5.98 -5.64
CA PHE A 76 -2.63 5.96 -5.79
C PHE A 76 -3.19 7.30 -5.34
N LYS A 77 -4.37 7.64 -5.85
CA LYS A 77 -5.09 8.84 -5.44
C LYS A 77 -6.57 8.53 -5.23
N ARG A 78 -7.22 9.31 -4.39
CA ARG A 78 -8.68 9.38 -4.35
C ARG A 78 -9.12 10.80 -3.97
N PRO A 79 -10.33 11.23 -4.37
CA PRO A 79 -10.88 12.48 -3.86
C PRO A 79 -11.05 12.40 -2.34
N THR A 80 -10.76 13.49 -1.61
CA THR A 80 -11.16 13.59 -0.20
C THR A 80 -12.69 13.51 -0.13
N PRO A 81 -13.26 12.78 0.85
CA PRO A 81 -14.71 12.73 1.08
C PRO A 81 -15.37 14.11 1.17
#